data_AF-A0A6I2ZNJ1-F1
#
_entry.id   AF-A0A6I2ZNJ1-F1
#
_cell.length_a   1.000
_cell.length_b   1.000
_cell.length_c   1.000
_cell.angle_alpha   90.00
_cell.angle_beta   90.00
_cell.angle_gamma   90.00
#
_symmetry.space_group_name_H-M   'P 1'
#
loop_
_entity.id
_entity.type
_entity.pdbx_description
1 polymer ?
#
loop_
_entity_poly.entity_id
_entity_poly.type
_entity_poly.pdbx_seq_one_letter_code
_entity_poly.pdbx_strand_id
1 'polypeptide(L)'
;MNAFSQAEAEQVLSLAPSTPSDLGLFSSNTLFGQPGIYPNGPPMHPAVGPPLNEQQAAATLADLLPPGIAGEMINLFADPELQARVPDLSVRAGLLLLSGGPAQALLNAFLQGETEVLRLGVGIPDGEGRVIGFEVEESDQSRRVLNTRYKSEHPAFIAPSLAHALCHHGDRASNAEEATLHGILGAVHAWLLASNPSLSAAQTELSRRQASLTITLLNARSPGSWLASVRCPDGPGTIPEGNPILQCPDLWSIPFTSRADSDCDLSVPVPVQQALACLASESAAAVPERYSDSLGEWLTANLGRGRFFGAVPRAQAGWALGLLNRGGTPEPTNNEK
;
A
#
# COMPACT_ATOMS: atom_id res chain seq x y z
N MET A 1 13.13 15.90 -12.50
CA MET A 1 13.79 15.42 -11.28
C MET A 1 14.59 14.17 -11.65
N ASN A 2 15.88 14.09 -11.32
CA ASN A 2 16.70 12.94 -11.74
C ASN A 2 16.34 11.70 -10.91
N ALA A 3 16.30 10.51 -11.48
CA ALA A 3 16.09 9.28 -10.71
C ALA A 3 17.33 8.95 -9.84
N PHE A 4 17.14 8.24 -8.73
CA PHE A 4 18.24 7.65 -7.98
C PHE A 4 19.00 6.65 -8.85
N SER A 5 20.33 6.60 -8.72
CA SER A 5 21.09 5.45 -9.22
C SER A 5 20.90 4.23 -8.30
N GLN A 6 21.18 3.02 -8.78
CA GLN A 6 21.11 1.82 -7.95
C GLN A 6 22.00 1.92 -6.70
N ALA A 7 23.26 2.31 -6.88
CA ALA A 7 24.21 2.43 -5.77
C ALA A 7 23.80 3.50 -4.76
N GLU A 8 23.31 4.66 -5.23
CA GLU A 8 22.81 5.71 -4.34
C GLU A 8 21.59 5.23 -3.54
N ALA A 9 20.65 4.56 -4.21
CA ALA A 9 19.45 4.02 -3.57
C ALA A 9 19.79 2.98 -2.48
N GLU A 10 20.68 2.04 -2.77
CA GLU A 10 21.17 1.06 -1.80
C GLU A 10 21.88 1.74 -0.62
N GLN A 11 22.71 2.75 -0.90
CA GLN A 11 23.41 3.48 0.15
C GLN A 11 22.43 4.20 1.09
N VAL A 12 21.48 4.99 0.57
CA VAL A 12 20.55 5.76 1.42
C VAL A 12 19.59 4.84 2.19
N LEU A 13 19.16 3.73 1.60
CA LEU A 13 18.29 2.76 2.27
C LEU A 13 19.03 1.96 3.36
N SER A 14 20.36 1.85 3.29
CA SER A 14 21.16 1.18 4.32
C SER A 14 21.36 2.04 5.57
N LEU A 15 21.06 3.34 5.51
CA LEU A 15 21.10 4.23 6.68
C LEU A 15 19.99 3.86 7.68
N ALA A 16 20.12 4.31 8.92
CA ALA A 16 19.06 4.16 9.93
C ALA A 16 17.75 4.83 9.45
N PRO A 17 16.56 4.26 9.77
CA PRO A 17 15.31 4.94 9.53
C PRO A 17 15.31 6.34 10.13
N SER A 18 14.91 7.31 9.33
CA SER A 18 14.80 8.70 9.77
C SER A 18 13.35 9.04 10.05
N THR A 19 13.12 9.89 11.04
CA THR A 19 11.82 10.54 11.23
C THR A 19 11.46 11.30 9.96
N PRO A 20 10.18 11.27 9.52
CA PRO A 20 9.78 12.04 8.37
C PRO A 20 9.99 13.55 8.58
N SER A 21 10.45 14.23 7.53
CA SER A 21 10.62 15.69 7.56
C SER A 21 9.31 16.47 7.67
N ASP A 22 8.19 15.85 7.30
CA ASP A 22 6.84 16.42 7.42
C ASP A 22 5.86 15.38 7.99
N LEU A 23 5.47 15.55 9.26
CA LEU A 23 4.48 14.70 9.92
C LEU A 23 3.07 14.86 9.32
N GLY A 24 2.81 15.94 8.58
CA GLY A 24 1.58 16.18 7.84
C GLY A 24 1.33 15.20 6.69
N LEU A 25 2.32 14.40 6.32
CA LEU A 25 2.19 13.33 5.33
C LEU A 25 1.68 12.00 5.91
N PHE A 26 1.52 11.90 7.23
CA PHE A 26 1.23 10.63 7.91
C PHE A 26 0.05 10.76 8.87
N SER A 27 -0.53 9.63 9.28
CA SER A 27 -1.69 9.62 10.18
C SER A 27 -1.39 10.24 11.54
N SER A 28 -2.23 11.21 11.92
CA SER A 28 -2.17 11.91 13.21
C SER A 28 -3.37 11.64 14.11
N ASN A 29 -4.52 11.30 13.54
CA ASN A 29 -5.77 11.28 14.26
C ASN A 29 -6.05 9.93 14.92
N THR A 30 -6.97 9.98 15.88
CA THR A 30 -7.47 8.87 16.67
C THR A 30 -8.79 8.31 16.13
N LEU A 31 -9.06 8.46 14.83
CA LEU A 31 -10.43 8.40 14.29
C LEU A 31 -11.17 7.09 14.62
N PHE A 32 -10.45 6.03 15.04
CA PHE A 32 -10.98 4.73 15.47
C PHE A 32 -10.42 4.23 16.81
N GLY A 33 -10.17 5.13 17.77
CA GLY A 33 -9.86 4.75 19.16
C GLY A 33 -8.41 4.36 19.46
N GLN A 34 -7.51 4.49 18.48
CA GLN A 34 -6.06 4.39 18.66
C GLN A 34 -5.38 5.64 18.12
N PRO A 35 -4.37 6.21 18.79
CA PRO A 35 -3.60 7.32 18.24
C PRO A 35 -2.97 6.94 16.89
N GLY A 36 -2.99 7.85 15.92
CA GLY A 36 -2.27 7.70 14.66
C GLY A 36 -0.77 7.55 14.87
N ILE A 37 -0.04 7.18 13.80
CA ILE A 37 1.40 6.88 13.93
C ILE A 37 2.23 8.10 14.37
N TYR A 38 1.78 9.32 14.06
CA TYR A 38 2.38 10.58 14.54
C TYR A 38 1.31 11.47 15.17
N PRO A 39 0.96 11.29 16.45
CA PRO A 39 -0.19 11.94 17.08
C PRO A 39 -0.07 13.47 17.18
N ASN A 40 1.16 14.01 17.08
CA ASN A 40 1.43 15.45 17.08
C ASN A 40 1.28 16.08 15.68
N GLY A 41 0.97 15.30 14.63
CA GLY A 41 0.74 15.82 13.28
C GLY A 41 -0.57 16.61 13.18
N PRO A 42 -0.75 17.42 12.11
CA PRO A 42 -1.96 18.21 11.91
C PRO A 42 -3.20 17.31 11.74
N PRO A 43 -4.42 17.77 12.06
CA PRO A 43 -5.65 17.00 11.83
C PRO A 43 -5.76 16.48 10.39
N MET A 44 -6.39 15.31 10.21
CA MET A 44 -6.66 14.76 8.88
C MET A 44 -8.08 15.06 8.44
N HIS A 45 -8.22 15.37 7.15
CA HIS A 45 -9.52 15.59 6.51
C HIS A 45 -9.56 14.84 5.18
N PRO A 46 -10.67 14.16 4.86
CA PRO A 46 -10.83 13.56 3.54
C PRO A 46 -10.83 14.64 2.46
N ALA A 47 -10.53 14.25 1.22
CA ALA A 47 -10.69 15.14 0.08
C ALA A 47 -12.11 15.72 0.01
N VAL A 48 -12.19 17.01 -0.27
CA VAL A 48 -13.46 17.74 -0.48
C VAL A 48 -13.66 18.00 -1.97
N GLY A 49 -14.92 18.20 -2.36
CA GLY A 49 -15.28 18.52 -3.74
C GLY A 49 -16.19 17.46 -4.37
N PRO A 50 -16.63 17.68 -5.62
CA PRO A 50 -17.43 16.70 -6.34
C PRO A 50 -16.61 15.43 -6.60
N PRO A 51 -17.27 14.27 -6.72
CA PRO A 51 -16.64 13.08 -7.28
C PRO A 51 -16.05 13.37 -8.66
N LEU A 52 -15.05 12.56 -9.03
CA LEU A 52 -14.37 12.60 -10.31
C LEU A 52 -15.39 12.44 -11.46
N ASN A 53 -15.27 13.25 -12.51
CA ASN A 53 -16.00 13.02 -13.76
C ASN A 53 -15.19 12.16 -14.75
N GLU A 54 -15.80 11.73 -15.86
CA GLU A 54 -15.15 10.84 -16.84
C GLU A 54 -13.88 11.43 -17.45
N GLN A 55 -13.89 12.72 -17.78
CA GLN A 55 -12.73 13.41 -18.36
C GLN A 55 -11.56 13.43 -17.38
N GLN A 56 -11.84 13.74 -16.11
CA GLN A 56 -10.82 13.73 -15.05
C GLN A 56 -10.29 12.31 -14.81
N ALA A 57 -11.15 11.29 -14.85
CA ALA A 57 -10.75 9.89 -14.73
C ALA A 57 -9.79 9.45 -15.83
N ALA A 58 -10.14 9.73 -17.09
CA ALA A 58 -9.28 9.42 -18.23
C ALA A 58 -7.94 10.18 -18.16
N ALA A 59 -7.97 11.45 -17.75
CA ALA A 59 -6.75 12.23 -17.54
C ALA A 59 -5.86 11.64 -16.43
N THR A 60 -6.45 11.24 -15.30
CA THR A 60 -5.71 10.57 -14.22
C THR A 60 -5.03 9.28 -14.71
N LEU A 61 -5.72 8.45 -15.51
CA LEU A 61 -5.12 7.25 -16.08
C LEU A 61 -4.00 7.58 -17.06
N ALA A 62 -4.18 8.60 -17.91
CA ALA A 62 -3.17 9.05 -18.86
C ALA A 62 -1.92 9.61 -18.17
N ASP A 63 -2.10 10.35 -17.07
CA ASP A 63 -1.02 11.01 -16.35
C ASP A 63 -0.18 10.03 -15.52
N LEU A 64 -0.83 9.02 -14.92
CA LEU A 64 -0.17 8.14 -13.95
C LEU A 64 0.34 6.82 -14.52
N LEU A 65 -0.16 6.38 -15.68
CA LEU A 65 0.25 5.13 -16.31
C LEU A 65 1.22 5.37 -17.48
N PRO A 66 2.13 4.41 -17.76
CA PRO A 66 2.95 4.47 -18.96
C PRO A 66 2.09 4.58 -20.23
N PRO A 67 2.49 5.35 -21.26
CA PRO A 67 1.64 5.61 -22.43
C PRO A 67 1.07 4.37 -23.13
N GLY A 68 1.84 3.28 -23.19
CA GLY A 68 1.37 2.02 -23.78
C GLY A 68 0.26 1.33 -23.00
N ILE A 69 0.26 1.47 -21.66
CA ILE A 69 -0.74 0.89 -20.76
C ILE A 69 -1.95 1.83 -20.62
N ALA A 70 -1.68 3.14 -20.56
CA ALA A 70 -2.71 4.17 -20.36
C ALA A 70 -3.84 4.08 -21.41
N GLY A 71 -3.50 3.93 -22.69
CA GLY A 71 -4.49 3.83 -23.76
C GLY A 71 -5.42 2.63 -23.60
N GLU A 72 -4.88 1.47 -23.25
CA GLU A 72 -5.67 0.25 -23.00
C GLU A 72 -6.59 0.42 -21.79
N MET A 73 -6.07 1.00 -20.70
CA MET A 73 -6.86 1.21 -19.48
C MET A 73 -7.94 2.28 -19.66
N ILE A 74 -7.72 3.32 -20.47
CA ILE A 74 -8.77 4.30 -20.81
C ILE A 74 -9.89 3.65 -21.63
N ASN A 75 -9.56 2.77 -22.57
CA ASN A 75 -10.58 2.01 -23.31
C ASN A 75 -11.36 1.09 -22.37
N LEU A 76 -10.67 0.37 -21.48
CA LEU A 76 -11.30 -0.50 -20.50
C LEU A 76 -12.15 0.27 -19.48
N PHE A 77 -11.75 1.50 -19.10
CA PHE A 77 -12.55 2.37 -18.23
C PHE A 77 -13.93 2.68 -18.82
N ALA A 78 -14.01 2.81 -20.15
CA ALA A 78 -15.24 3.05 -20.90
C ALA A 78 -15.99 1.76 -21.24
N ASP A 79 -15.48 0.58 -20.89
CA ASP A 79 -16.12 -0.69 -21.18
C ASP A 79 -17.45 -0.86 -20.41
N PRO A 80 -18.57 -1.21 -21.08
CA PRO A 80 -19.87 -1.36 -20.42
C PRO A 80 -19.94 -2.47 -19.36
N GLU A 81 -19.18 -3.56 -19.53
CA GLU A 81 -19.17 -4.66 -18.57
C GLU A 81 -18.44 -4.23 -17.29
N LEU A 82 -17.30 -3.56 -17.44
CA LEU A 82 -16.61 -2.98 -16.29
C LEU A 82 -17.44 -1.87 -15.63
N GLN A 83 -18.16 -1.05 -16.40
CA GLN A 83 -19.10 -0.05 -15.88
C GLN A 83 -20.17 -0.67 -14.98
N ALA A 84 -20.75 -1.80 -15.40
CA ALA A 84 -21.77 -2.49 -14.63
C ALA A 84 -21.21 -3.06 -13.31
N ARG A 85 -19.95 -3.53 -13.31
CA ARG A 85 -19.30 -4.11 -12.13
C ARG A 85 -18.72 -3.06 -11.18
N VAL A 86 -18.31 -1.90 -11.71
CA VAL A 86 -17.66 -0.81 -10.98
C VAL A 86 -18.23 0.53 -11.43
N PRO A 87 -19.47 0.89 -11.04
CA PRO A 87 -20.15 2.09 -11.55
C PRO A 87 -19.45 3.40 -11.15
N ASP A 88 -18.84 3.46 -9.97
CA ASP A 88 -18.20 4.68 -9.47
C ASP A 88 -16.88 4.99 -10.18
N LEU A 89 -16.79 6.17 -10.80
CA LEU A 89 -15.67 6.57 -11.66
C LEU A 89 -14.32 6.59 -10.92
N SER A 90 -14.26 7.13 -9.71
CA SER A 90 -13.02 7.15 -8.91
C SER A 90 -12.55 5.74 -8.53
N VAL A 91 -13.50 4.83 -8.23
CA VAL A 91 -13.20 3.44 -7.88
C VAL A 91 -12.71 2.67 -9.11
N ARG A 92 -13.36 2.85 -10.25
CA ARG A 92 -12.95 2.23 -11.51
C ARG A 92 -11.58 2.73 -11.97
N ALA A 93 -11.32 4.03 -11.90
CA ALA A 93 -10.01 4.58 -12.21
C ALA A 93 -8.95 4.03 -11.23
N GLY A 94 -9.25 3.97 -9.93
CA GLY A 94 -8.34 3.40 -8.92
C GLY A 94 -8.03 1.92 -9.18
N LEU A 95 -9.03 1.14 -9.59
CA LEU A 95 -8.85 -0.27 -9.96
C LEU A 95 -7.90 -0.42 -11.16
N LEU A 96 -8.08 0.40 -12.19
CA LEU A 96 -7.26 0.36 -13.40
C LEU A 96 -5.84 0.90 -13.19
N LEU A 97 -5.62 1.73 -12.16
CA LEU A 97 -4.27 2.14 -11.75
C LEU A 97 -3.41 1.01 -11.19
N LEU A 98 -3.99 -0.16 -10.89
CA LEU A 98 -3.20 -1.36 -10.56
C LEU A 98 -2.43 -1.92 -11.77
N SER A 99 -2.77 -1.45 -12.97
CA SER A 99 -2.18 -1.89 -14.23
C SER A 99 -0.71 -1.48 -14.35
N GLY A 100 0.14 -2.38 -14.85
CA GLY A 100 1.58 -2.20 -14.96
C GLY A 100 2.34 -2.19 -13.64
N GLY A 101 1.65 -2.38 -12.50
CA GLY A 101 2.22 -2.33 -11.16
C GLY A 101 2.31 -3.68 -10.46
N PRO A 102 2.65 -3.70 -9.15
CA PRO A 102 2.79 -4.93 -8.38
C PRO A 102 1.49 -5.71 -8.16
N ALA A 103 0.33 -5.06 -8.32
CA ALA A 103 -0.99 -5.64 -8.13
C ALA A 103 -1.73 -5.95 -9.45
N GLN A 104 -1.05 -5.95 -10.60
CA GLN A 104 -1.65 -6.27 -11.91
C GLN A 104 -2.38 -7.62 -11.90
N ALA A 105 -1.84 -8.62 -11.23
CA ALA A 105 -2.46 -9.95 -11.14
C ALA A 105 -3.84 -9.91 -10.48
N LEU A 106 -4.03 -9.06 -9.48
CA LEU A 106 -5.31 -8.86 -8.80
C LEU A 106 -6.33 -8.18 -9.72
N LEU A 107 -5.88 -7.18 -10.50
CA LEU A 107 -6.71 -6.56 -11.54
C LEU A 107 -7.16 -7.59 -12.57
N ASN A 108 -6.23 -8.40 -13.10
CA ASN A 108 -6.54 -9.42 -14.10
C ASN A 108 -7.54 -10.45 -13.57
N ALA A 109 -7.31 -10.97 -12.36
CA ALA A 109 -8.20 -11.91 -11.72
C ALA A 109 -9.60 -11.32 -11.51
N PHE A 110 -9.69 -10.05 -11.08
CA PHE A 110 -10.98 -9.37 -10.98
C PHE A 110 -11.67 -9.30 -12.35
N LEU A 111 -10.98 -8.83 -13.39
CA LEU A 111 -11.56 -8.72 -14.74
C LEU A 111 -12.05 -10.08 -15.28
N GLN A 112 -11.34 -11.17 -14.94
CA GLN A 112 -11.69 -12.54 -15.34
C GLN A 112 -12.75 -13.20 -14.44
N GLY A 113 -13.15 -12.55 -13.34
CA GLY A 113 -14.10 -13.11 -12.37
C GLY A 113 -13.51 -14.20 -11.47
N GLU A 114 -12.19 -14.23 -11.31
CA GLU A 114 -11.46 -15.21 -10.50
C GLU A 114 -11.30 -14.76 -9.04
N THR A 115 -11.68 -13.53 -8.70
CA THR A 115 -11.74 -13.02 -7.32
C THR A 115 -13.14 -13.23 -6.72
N GLU A 116 -13.23 -13.44 -5.40
CA GLU A 116 -14.53 -13.45 -4.70
C GLU A 116 -15.27 -12.10 -4.81
N VAL A 117 -14.52 -11.00 -4.99
CA VAL A 117 -15.08 -9.68 -5.23
C VAL A 117 -15.51 -9.57 -6.69
N LEU A 118 -16.82 -9.48 -6.93
CA LEU A 118 -17.39 -9.36 -8.27
C LEU A 118 -17.81 -7.92 -8.61
N ARG A 119 -18.16 -7.14 -7.57
CA ARG A 119 -18.64 -5.76 -7.70
C ARG A 119 -17.93 -4.82 -6.73
N LEU A 120 -17.63 -3.63 -7.22
CA LEU A 120 -17.00 -2.55 -6.45
C LEU A 120 -17.84 -1.28 -6.59
N GLY A 121 -17.91 -0.46 -5.55
CA GLY A 121 -18.60 0.83 -5.64
C GLY A 121 -18.31 1.74 -4.46
N VAL A 122 -19.14 2.76 -4.27
CA VAL A 122 -19.14 3.64 -3.10
C VAL A 122 -20.33 3.32 -2.20
N GLY A 123 -20.10 3.27 -0.90
CA GLY A 123 -21.12 2.87 0.08
C GLY A 123 -20.66 3.01 1.53
N ILE A 124 -21.39 2.38 2.45
CA ILE A 124 -21.07 2.36 3.87
C ILE A 124 -20.48 0.97 4.20
N PRO A 125 -19.18 0.88 4.54
CA PRO A 125 -18.55 -0.39 4.82
C PRO A 125 -18.86 -0.91 6.24
N ASP A 126 -18.62 -2.20 6.44
CA ASP A 126 -18.70 -2.95 7.71
C ASP A 126 -17.61 -2.55 8.72
N GLY A 127 -17.61 -1.28 9.12
CA GLY A 127 -16.69 -0.77 10.12
C GLY A 127 -16.41 0.70 9.93
N GLU A 128 -16.54 1.47 11.01
CA GLU A 128 -16.46 2.92 11.02
C GLU A 128 -15.13 3.46 10.42
N GLY A 129 -14.06 2.66 10.46
CA GLY A 129 -12.75 3.01 9.92
C GLY A 129 -12.26 2.29 8.68
N ARG A 130 -13.06 1.41 8.09
CA ARG A 130 -12.67 0.73 6.85
C ARG A 130 -12.65 1.72 5.69
N VAL A 131 -11.57 1.69 4.90
CA VAL A 131 -11.51 2.43 3.63
C VAL A 131 -12.34 1.70 2.58
N ILE A 132 -12.13 0.40 2.45
CA ILE A 132 -12.93 -0.51 1.62
C ILE A 132 -13.35 -1.69 2.49
N GLY A 133 -14.59 -2.13 2.38
CA GLY A 133 -15.14 -3.24 3.17
C GLY A 133 -16.41 -3.82 2.54
N PHE A 134 -17.03 -4.75 3.26
CA PHE A 134 -18.37 -5.27 2.93
C PHE A 134 -19.40 -4.17 3.10
N GLU A 135 -20.42 -4.13 2.25
CA GLU A 135 -21.50 -3.16 2.42
C GLU A 135 -22.43 -3.59 3.55
N VAL A 136 -22.70 -2.69 4.52
CA VAL A 136 -23.48 -3.00 5.75
C VAL A 136 -24.87 -3.58 5.45
N GLU A 137 -25.48 -3.16 4.36
CA GLU A 137 -26.87 -3.50 4.00
C GLU A 137 -26.99 -4.65 2.99
N GLU A 138 -25.87 -5.20 2.49
CA GLU A 138 -25.88 -6.32 1.56
C GLU A 138 -25.40 -7.63 2.22
N SER A 139 -26.18 -8.69 2.03
CA SER A 139 -25.74 -10.05 2.37
C SER A 139 -24.75 -10.63 1.35
N ASP A 140 -24.66 -9.99 0.17
CA ASP A 140 -23.78 -10.41 -0.92
C ASP A 140 -22.31 -10.09 -0.59
N GLN A 141 -21.60 -11.10 -0.12
CA GLN A 141 -20.18 -11.03 0.18
C GLN A 141 -19.30 -10.86 -1.08
N SER A 142 -19.88 -10.80 -2.29
CA SER A 142 -19.13 -10.49 -3.51
C SER A 142 -19.03 -8.99 -3.81
N ARG A 143 -19.74 -8.14 -3.07
CA ARG A 143 -19.64 -6.67 -3.20
C ARG A 143 -18.68 -6.10 -2.16
N ARG A 144 -17.83 -5.17 -2.59
CA ARG A 144 -17.05 -4.30 -1.70
C ARG A 144 -17.33 -2.84 -2.03
N VAL A 145 -17.30 -2.00 -1.00
CA VAL A 145 -17.56 -0.56 -1.16
C VAL A 145 -16.44 0.28 -0.57
N LEU A 146 -16.00 1.27 -1.34
CA LEU A 146 -15.25 2.42 -0.85
C LEU A 146 -16.15 3.22 0.07
N ASN A 147 -15.65 3.55 1.25
CA ASN A 147 -16.34 4.38 2.21
C ASN A 147 -16.72 5.72 1.57
N THR A 148 -18.01 6.10 1.67
CA THR A 148 -18.53 7.39 1.18
C THR A 148 -17.72 8.59 1.65
N ARG A 149 -17.04 8.50 2.80
CA ARG A 149 -16.06 9.48 3.30
C ARG A 149 -14.96 9.82 2.29
N TYR A 150 -14.55 8.84 1.47
CA TYR A 150 -13.45 8.94 0.52
C TYR A 150 -13.90 9.04 -0.95
N LYS A 151 -15.19 9.29 -1.21
CA LYS A 151 -15.75 9.35 -2.59
C LYS A 151 -15.11 10.42 -3.49
N SER A 152 -14.57 11.46 -2.89
CA SER A 152 -13.92 12.58 -3.58
C SER A 152 -12.40 12.46 -3.59
N GLU A 153 -11.84 11.33 -3.12
CA GLU A 153 -10.39 11.11 -3.13
C GLU A 153 -9.86 10.88 -4.54
N HIS A 154 -8.58 11.23 -4.72
CA HIS A 154 -7.87 10.97 -5.95
C HIS A 154 -7.72 9.45 -6.16
N PRO A 155 -7.96 8.90 -7.37
CA PRO A 155 -7.91 7.46 -7.65
C PRO A 155 -6.63 6.76 -7.18
N ALA A 156 -5.49 7.44 -7.26
CA ALA A 156 -4.20 6.92 -6.80
C ALA A 156 -4.15 6.57 -5.30
N PHE A 157 -4.96 7.21 -4.44
CA PHE A 157 -5.02 6.87 -3.01
C PHE A 157 -6.09 5.81 -2.71
N ILE A 158 -6.99 5.54 -3.66
CA ILE A 158 -7.99 4.46 -3.58
C ILE A 158 -7.35 3.13 -4.03
N ALA A 159 -6.51 3.15 -5.06
CA ALA A 159 -5.90 1.97 -5.67
C ALA A 159 -5.22 1.01 -4.65
N PRO A 160 -4.40 1.48 -3.69
CA PRO A 160 -3.77 0.59 -2.70
C PRO A 160 -4.80 -0.18 -1.86
N SER A 161 -5.89 0.48 -1.44
CA SER A 161 -6.96 -0.18 -0.70
C SER A 161 -7.77 -1.15 -1.55
N LEU A 162 -7.89 -0.90 -2.86
CA LEU A 162 -8.51 -1.85 -3.78
C LEU A 162 -7.67 -3.11 -3.92
N ALA A 163 -6.35 -2.98 -4.02
CA ALA A 163 -5.45 -4.14 -4.04
C ALA A 163 -5.63 -5.00 -2.78
N HIS A 164 -5.70 -4.38 -1.59
CA HIS A 164 -6.02 -5.09 -0.34
C HIS A 164 -7.38 -5.79 -0.42
N ALA A 165 -8.44 -5.07 -0.80
CA ALA A 165 -9.80 -5.60 -0.81
C ALA A 165 -10.00 -6.77 -1.80
N LEU A 166 -9.28 -6.77 -2.93
CA LEU A 166 -9.32 -7.86 -3.92
C LEU A 166 -8.65 -9.15 -3.43
N CYS A 167 -7.79 -9.07 -2.41
CA CYS A 167 -7.10 -10.23 -1.86
C CYS A 167 -7.91 -10.95 -0.76
N HIS A 168 -8.77 -10.21 -0.05
CA HIS A 168 -9.43 -10.69 1.16
C HIS A 168 -10.46 -11.78 0.85
N HIS A 169 -10.31 -12.95 1.48
CA HIS A 169 -11.25 -14.08 1.38
C HIS A 169 -12.21 -14.12 2.56
N GLY A 170 -13.51 -14.13 2.31
CA GLY A 170 -14.54 -14.30 3.35
C GLY A 170 -14.58 -13.23 4.45
N ASP A 171 -15.23 -13.54 5.58
CA ASP A 171 -15.52 -12.63 6.70
C ASP A 171 -14.46 -12.65 7.82
N ARG A 172 -13.37 -13.42 7.63
CA ARG A 172 -12.32 -13.63 8.62
C ARG A 172 -10.94 -13.51 7.97
N ALA A 173 -10.09 -12.67 8.55
CA ALA A 173 -8.68 -12.62 8.21
C ALA A 173 -7.81 -13.00 9.41
N SER A 174 -6.72 -13.73 9.16
CA SER A 174 -5.66 -13.94 10.15
C SER A 174 -4.73 -12.72 10.23
N ASN A 175 -3.94 -12.59 11.30
CA ASN A 175 -2.93 -11.53 11.35
C ASN A 175 -1.86 -11.67 10.25
N ALA A 176 -1.48 -12.91 9.91
CA ALA A 176 -0.55 -13.20 8.82
C ALA A 176 -1.11 -12.78 7.44
N GLU A 177 -2.40 -13.04 7.20
CA GLU A 177 -3.09 -12.56 6.02
C GLU A 177 -3.08 -11.03 5.98
N GLU A 178 -3.57 -10.35 7.01
CA GLU A 178 -3.63 -8.89 7.03
C GLU A 178 -2.25 -8.24 6.89
N ALA A 179 -1.22 -8.77 7.55
CA ALA A 179 0.15 -8.27 7.39
C ALA A 179 0.63 -8.40 5.93
N THR A 180 0.30 -9.51 5.27
CA THR A 180 0.60 -9.73 3.85
C THR A 180 -0.15 -8.74 2.96
N LEU A 181 -1.45 -8.54 3.20
CA LEU A 181 -2.30 -7.66 2.39
C LEU A 181 -1.91 -6.19 2.55
N HIS A 182 -1.60 -5.76 3.78
CA HIS A 182 -1.07 -4.42 4.05
C HIS A 182 0.31 -4.22 3.44
N GLY A 183 1.13 -5.26 3.35
CA GLY A 183 2.39 -5.24 2.60
C GLY A 183 2.18 -4.99 1.10
N ILE A 184 1.21 -5.67 0.47
CA ILE A 184 0.85 -5.42 -0.94
C ILE A 184 0.34 -3.99 -1.12
N LEU A 185 -0.56 -3.53 -0.26
CA LEU A 185 -1.08 -2.16 -0.27
C LEU A 185 0.06 -1.13 -0.19
N GLY A 186 0.96 -1.29 0.79
CA GLY A 186 2.12 -0.41 0.96
C GLY A 186 3.03 -0.41 -0.27
N ALA A 187 3.23 -1.57 -0.89
CA ALA A 187 4.04 -1.69 -2.10
C ALA A 187 3.38 -1.03 -3.33
N VAL A 188 2.05 -1.14 -3.48
CA VAL A 188 1.29 -0.43 -4.53
C VAL A 188 1.43 1.08 -4.35
N HIS A 189 1.24 1.59 -3.13
CA HIS A 189 1.38 3.02 -2.87
C HIS A 189 2.82 3.52 -3.09
N ALA A 190 3.82 2.77 -2.63
CA ALA A 190 5.22 3.08 -2.90
C ALA A 190 5.54 3.13 -4.40
N TRP A 191 5.02 2.17 -5.19
CA TRP A 191 5.20 2.16 -6.63
C TRP A 191 4.56 3.38 -7.32
N LEU A 192 3.34 3.77 -6.88
CA LEU A 192 2.69 4.98 -7.37
C LEU A 192 3.49 6.24 -7.06
N LEU A 193 4.01 6.37 -5.83
CA LEU A 193 4.87 7.49 -5.42
C LEU A 193 6.21 7.51 -6.17
N ALA A 194 6.81 6.35 -6.38
CA ALA A 194 8.06 6.22 -7.10
C ALA A 194 7.92 6.68 -8.56
N SER A 195 6.79 6.33 -9.18
CA SER A 195 6.49 6.66 -10.58
C SER A 195 5.95 8.08 -10.73
N ASN A 196 5.24 8.59 -9.72
CA ASN A 196 4.56 9.87 -9.72
C ASN A 196 4.79 10.64 -8.39
N PRO A 197 5.99 11.21 -8.16
CA PRO A 197 6.34 11.81 -6.87
C PRO A 197 5.48 13.00 -6.45
N SER A 198 4.78 13.66 -7.39
CA SER A 198 3.84 14.75 -7.07
C SER A 198 2.67 14.31 -6.21
N LEU A 199 2.36 12.99 -6.17
CA LEU A 199 1.33 12.44 -5.30
C LEU A 199 1.62 12.68 -3.81
N SER A 200 2.90 12.86 -3.41
CA SER A 200 3.23 13.14 -2.01
C SER A 200 2.80 14.53 -1.54
N ALA A 201 2.46 15.44 -2.45
CA ALA A 201 1.91 16.75 -2.09
C ALA A 201 0.49 16.66 -1.51
N ALA A 202 -0.20 15.52 -1.68
CA ALA A 202 -1.54 15.33 -1.13
C ALA A 202 -1.48 15.10 0.38
N GLN A 203 -2.23 15.92 1.13
CA GLN A 203 -2.36 15.82 2.59
C GLN A 203 -3.78 15.43 3.01
N THR A 204 -4.49 14.69 2.14
CA THR A 204 -5.82 14.18 2.47
C THR A 204 -5.71 13.06 3.51
N GLU A 205 -6.80 12.77 4.20
CA GLU A 205 -6.84 11.68 5.16
C GLU A 205 -6.46 10.36 4.51
N LEU A 206 -6.94 10.06 3.30
CA LEU A 206 -6.61 8.80 2.65
C LEU A 206 -5.14 8.76 2.22
N SER A 207 -4.58 9.82 1.63
CA SER A 207 -3.15 9.83 1.26
C SER A 207 -2.25 9.59 2.47
N ARG A 208 -2.57 10.20 3.60
CA ARG A 208 -1.84 10.05 4.86
C ARG A 208 -1.97 8.65 5.46
N ARG A 209 -3.15 8.02 5.35
CA ARG A 209 -3.34 6.60 5.74
C ARG A 209 -2.49 5.67 4.88
N GLN A 210 -2.45 5.87 3.56
CA GLN A 210 -1.61 5.05 2.68
C GLN A 210 -0.12 5.25 2.97
N ALA A 211 0.31 6.49 3.19
CA ALA A 211 1.68 6.81 3.59
C ALA A 211 2.08 6.11 4.91
N SER A 212 1.17 6.07 5.89
CA SER A 212 1.39 5.37 7.17
C SER A 212 1.57 3.85 7.05
N LEU A 213 0.94 3.21 6.06
CA LEU A 213 1.18 1.79 5.77
C LEU A 213 2.42 1.58 4.90
N THR A 214 2.82 2.60 4.15
CA THR A 214 4.00 2.53 3.28
C THR A 214 5.29 2.71 4.08
N ILE A 215 5.31 3.64 5.03
CA ILE A 215 6.49 3.86 5.89
C ILE A 215 6.88 2.59 6.65
N THR A 216 5.90 1.80 7.11
CA THR A 216 6.20 0.57 7.85
C THR A 216 6.95 -0.41 6.97
N LEU A 217 6.52 -0.58 5.72
CA LEU A 217 7.18 -1.43 4.74
C LEU A 217 8.56 -0.89 4.30
N LEU A 218 8.71 0.43 4.13
CA LEU A 218 9.99 1.05 3.76
C LEU A 218 11.04 0.97 4.88
N ASN A 219 10.60 0.96 6.14
CA ASN A 219 11.46 0.89 7.33
C ASN A 219 11.66 -0.52 7.88
N ALA A 220 10.87 -1.50 7.46
CA ALA A 220 11.09 -2.89 7.81
C ALA A 220 12.37 -3.41 7.13
N ARG A 221 13.53 -3.31 7.79
CA ARG A 221 14.85 -3.72 7.30
C ARG A 221 15.82 -3.98 8.44
N SER A 222 16.81 -4.83 8.21
CA SER A 222 17.91 -5.04 9.16
C SER A 222 18.82 -3.80 9.23
N PRO A 223 19.43 -3.49 10.39
CA PRO A 223 20.42 -2.41 10.50
C PRO A 223 21.53 -2.54 9.45
N GLY A 224 21.84 -1.46 8.74
CA GLY A 224 22.91 -1.42 7.74
C GLY A 224 22.58 -2.14 6.41
N SER A 225 21.37 -2.67 6.25
CA SER A 225 20.93 -3.34 5.01
C SER A 225 19.90 -2.49 4.28
N TRP A 226 20.03 -2.41 2.95
CA TRP A 226 19.01 -1.80 2.09
C TRP A 226 17.84 -2.74 1.80
N LEU A 227 17.93 -4.02 2.15
CA LEU A 227 16.88 -5.00 1.86
C LEU A 227 15.71 -4.85 2.82
N ALA A 228 14.50 -4.84 2.26
CA ALA A 228 13.28 -4.87 3.07
C ALA A 228 13.11 -6.28 3.69
N SER A 229 12.56 -6.33 4.89
CA SER A 229 12.37 -7.55 5.67
C SER A 229 11.09 -7.43 6.49
N VAL A 230 10.04 -8.19 6.13
CA VAL A 230 8.75 -8.12 6.83
C VAL A 230 8.79 -8.70 8.24
N ARG A 231 9.76 -9.59 8.52
CA ARG A 231 10.18 -10.05 9.85
C ARG A 231 11.58 -9.53 10.16
N CYS A 232 11.72 -8.71 11.18
CA CYS A 232 12.98 -8.15 11.65
C CYS A 232 12.88 -7.85 13.15
N PRO A 233 12.93 -8.88 14.02
CA PRO A 233 12.74 -8.71 15.47
C PRO A 233 13.74 -7.73 16.10
N ASP A 234 14.97 -7.70 15.58
CA ASP A 234 16.04 -6.78 16.01
C ASP A 234 16.10 -5.51 15.15
N GLY A 235 15.03 -5.23 14.38
CA GLY A 235 14.93 -4.06 13.53
C GLY A 235 14.89 -2.76 14.37
N PRO A 236 15.31 -1.63 13.79
CA PRO A 236 15.25 -0.32 14.45
C PRO A 236 13.81 0.20 14.69
N GLY A 237 12.79 -0.59 14.34
CA GLY A 237 11.39 -0.21 14.35
C GLY A 237 10.92 0.31 12.99
N THR A 238 9.64 0.11 12.69
CA THR A 238 9.04 0.48 11.40
C THR A 238 8.51 1.92 11.36
N ILE A 239 8.40 2.59 12.52
CA ILE A 239 7.86 3.94 12.67
C ILE A 239 8.76 4.76 13.62
N PRO A 240 9.90 5.29 13.13
CA PRO A 240 10.82 6.08 13.95
C PRO A 240 10.13 7.31 14.55
N GLU A 241 10.32 7.52 15.86
CA GLU A 241 9.73 8.59 16.68
C GLU A 241 8.20 8.68 16.65
N GLY A 242 7.52 7.66 16.10
CA GLY A 242 6.08 7.57 16.10
C GLY A 242 5.52 7.15 17.46
N ASN A 243 4.21 6.92 17.49
CA ASN A 243 3.53 6.47 18.70
C ASN A 243 4.16 5.17 19.23
N PRO A 244 4.66 5.15 20.49
CA PRO A 244 5.32 3.98 21.06
C PRO A 244 4.46 2.71 21.05
N ILE A 245 3.14 2.83 21.14
CA ILE A 245 2.21 1.68 21.11
C ILE A 245 2.21 1.01 19.72
N LEU A 246 2.55 1.76 18.67
CA LEU A 246 2.59 1.28 17.28
C LEU A 246 4.03 0.97 16.82
N GLN A 247 5.03 1.12 17.69
CA GLN A 247 6.41 0.76 17.37
C GLN A 247 6.59 -0.76 17.39
N CYS A 248 6.27 -1.37 16.25
CA CYS A 248 6.56 -2.77 16.00
C CYS A 248 7.96 -2.91 15.38
N PRO A 249 8.71 -3.98 15.71
CA PRO A 249 10.03 -4.21 15.15
C PRO A 249 9.98 -4.43 13.63
N ASP A 250 8.84 -4.95 13.13
CA ASP A 250 8.61 -5.26 11.73
C ASP A 250 7.12 -5.21 11.34
N LEU A 251 6.81 -5.44 10.06
CA LEU A 251 5.44 -5.44 9.53
C LEU A 251 4.62 -6.62 10.07
N TRP A 252 5.26 -7.78 10.25
CA TRP A 252 4.60 -9.02 10.68
C TRP A 252 4.05 -8.94 12.11
N SER A 253 4.68 -8.11 12.94
CA SER A 253 4.34 -7.93 14.35
C SER A 253 3.24 -6.87 14.58
N ILE A 254 2.79 -6.17 13.53
CA ILE A 254 1.71 -5.19 13.67
C ILE A 254 0.38 -5.93 13.89
N PRO A 255 -0.37 -5.63 14.97
CA PRO A 255 -1.64 -6.29 15.27
C PRO A 255 -2.76 -5.68 14.43
N PHE A 256 -2.86 -6.09 13.16
CA PHE A 256 -3.92 -5.62 12.25
C PHE A 256 -5.30 -6.16 12.62
N THR A 257 -5.35 -7.27 13.37
CA THR A 257 -6.59 -7.86 13.87
C THR A 257 -6.60 -7.91 15.40
N SER A 258 -7.79 -7.80 16.00
CA SER A 258 -7.98 -7.91 17.46
C SER A 258 -8.19 -9.35 17.96
N ARG A 259 -8.23 -10.32 17.05
CA ARG A 259 -8.46 -11.73 17.39
C ARG A 259 -7.10 -12.38 17.62
N ALA A 260 -6.97 -13.07 18.75
CA ALA A 260 -5.81 -13.93 19.01
C ALA A 260 -5.62 -14.88 17.82
N ASP A 261 -4.37 -15.11 17.44
CA ASP A 261 -3.91 -16.00 16.36
C ASP A 261 -4.47 -17.42 16.50
N SER A 262 -5.78 -17.62 16.27
CA SER A 262 -6.24 -18.91 15.82
C SER A 262 -5.67 -19.02 14.43
N ASP A 263 -4.59 -19.79 14.27
CA ASP A 263 -3.95 -20.12 12.99
C ASP A 263 -5.04 -20.49 11.97
N CYS A 264 -5.56 -19.48 11.26
CA CYS A 264 -6.39 -19.70 10.10
C CYS A 264 -5.37 -20.10 9.04
N ASP A 265 -5.10 -21.39 8.93
CA ASP A 265 -4.25 -21.95 7.89
C ASP A 265 -4.96 -21.84 6.53
N LEU A 266 -5.12 -20.59 6.09
CA LEU A 266 -5.83 -20.17 4.90
C LEU A 266 -4.89 -20.22 3.71
N SER A 267 -5.39 -20.73 2.60
CA SER A 267 -4.68 -20.73 1.35
C SER A 267 -4.48 -19.30 0.83
N VAL A 268 -3.25 -18.98 0.43
CA VAL A 268 -2.94 -17.74 -0.30
C VAL A 268 -3.51 -17.87 -1.72
N PRO A 269 -4.44 -17.01 -2.14
CA PRO A 269 -5.01 -17.09 -3.48
C PRO A 269 -3.94 -16.91 -4.57
N VAL A 270 -4.10 -17.59 -5.71
CA VAL A 270 -3.13 -17.51 -6.83
C VAL A 270 -2.84 -16.06 -7.27
N PRO A 271 -3.84 -15.16 -7.42
CA PRO A 271 -3.58 -13.76 -7.75
C PRO A 271 -2.73 -13.03 -6.70
N VAL A 272 -2.88 -13.38 -5.42
CA VAL A 272 -2.06 -12.84 -4.32
C VAL A 272 -0.63 -13.37 -4.43
N GLN A 273 -0.45 -14.68 -4.66
CA GLN A 273 0.88 -15.25 -4.88
C GLN A 273 1.60 -14.57 -6.06
N GLN A 274 0.90 -14.33 -7.17
CA GLN A 274 1.44 -13.63 -8.33
C GLN A 274 1.84 -12.17 -8.01
N ALA A 275 1.04 -11.46 -7.22
CA ALA A 275 1.39 -10.11 -6.75
C ALA A 275 2.64 -10.13 -5.87
N LEU A 276 2.75 -11.09 -4.94
CA LEU A 276 3.93 -11.26 -4.08
C LEU A 276 5.18 -11.61 -4.89
N ALA A 277 5.06 -12.48 -5.89
CA ALA A 277 6.16 -12.81 -6.80
C ALA A 277 6.69 -11.57 -7.55
N CYS A 278 5.83 -10.61 -7.89
CA CYS A 278 6.24 -9.35 -8.53
C CYS A 278 7.05 -8.42 -7.61
N LEU A 279 6.93 -8.60 -6.28
CA LEU A 279 7.69 -7.87 -5.27
C LEU A 279 9.04 -8.54 -4.92
N ALA A 280 9.20 -9.80 -5.34
CA ALA A 280 10.35 -10.64 -5.09
C ALA A 280 11.40 -10.62 -6.22
N SER A 281 12.57 -11.19 -5.93
CA SER A 281 13.60 -11.48 -6.94
C SER A 281 13.07 -12.38 -8.06
N GLU A 282 13.54 -12.20 -9.29
CA GLU A 282 13.23 -13.11 -10.41
C GLU A 282 13.70 -14.55 -10.16
N SER A 283 14.69 -14.73 -9.29
CA SER A 283 15.22 -16.04 -8.88
C SER A 283 14.59 -16.60 -7.60
N ALA A 284 13.55 -15.96 -7.07
CA ALA A 284 12.90 -16.40 -5.83
C ALA A 284 12.31 -17.80 -6.00
N ALA A 285 12.34 -18.59 -4.91
CA ALA A 285 11.55 -19.81 -4.82
C ALA A 285 10.05 -19.50 -4.93
N ALA A 286 9.24 -20.51 -5.23
CA ALA A 286 7.78 -20.37 -5.27
C ALA A 286 7.23 -19.78 -3.96
N VAL A 287 6.18 -18.95 -4.08
CA VAL A 287 5.50 -18.34 -2.94
C VAL A 287 4.82 -19.44 -2.13
N PRO A 288 4.96 -19.47 -0.78
CA PRO A 288 4.22 -20.40 0.05
C PRO A 288 2.71 -20.26 -0.13
N GLU A 289 2.02 -21.40 -0.18
CA GLU A 289 0.58 -21.47 -0.49
C GLU A 289 -0.32 -21.11 0.69
N ARG A 290 0.23 -20.79 1.87
CA ARG A 290 -0.51 -20.60 3.12
C ARG A 290 -0.06 -19.35 3.86
N TYR A 291 -1.02 -18.58 4.39
CA TYR A 291 -0.74 -17.45 5.28
C TYR A 291 -0.17 -17.96 6.60
N SER A 292 1.16 -18.01 6.67
CA SER A 292 1.91 -18.73 7.70
C SER A 292 3.26 -18.08 7.97
N ASP A 293 3.94 -18.58 9.01
CA ASP A 293 5.31 -18.20 9.32
C ASP A 293 6.28 -18.38 8.14
N SER A 294 6.13 -19.46 7.38
CA SER A 294 6.94 -19.72 6.19
C SER A 294 6.72 -18.67 5.10
N LEU A 295 5.52 -18.10 4.98
CA LEU A 295 5.28 -16.97 4.09
C LEU A 295 6.01 -15.72 4.59
N GLY A 296 6.01 -15.46 5.89
CA GLY A 296 6.76 -14.36 6.49
C GLY A 296 8.26 -14.48 6.26
N GLU A 297 8.82 -15.68 6.43
CA GLU A 297 10.24 -15.98 6.13
C GLU A 297 10.55 -15.79 4.65
N TRP A 298 9.69 -16.30 3.76
CA TRP A 298 9.85 -16.12 2.31
C TRP A 298 9.83 -14.65 1.92
N LEU A 299 8.91 -13.85 2.47
CA LEU A 299 8.85 -12.42 2.23
C LEU A 299 10.10 -11.72 2.74
N THR A 300 10.59 -12.05 3.92
CA THR A 300 11.86 -11.51 4.44
C THR A 300 13.05 -11.81 3.53
N ALA A 301 13.12 -13.01 2.96
CA ALA A 301 14.23 -13.38 2.07
C ALA A 301 14.20 -12.66 0.71
N ASN A 302 12.99 -12.36 0.21
CA ASN A 302 12.79 -11.99 -1.19
C ASN A 302 12.30 -10.56 -1.41
N LEU A 303 11.64 -9.92 -0.43
CA LEU A 303 11.10 -8.58 -0.56
C LEU A 303 12.22 -7.55 -0.78
N GLY A 304 11.92 -6.50 -1.53
CA GLY A 304 12.85 -5.41 -1.74
C GLY A 304 13.84 -5.66 -2.88
N ARG A 305 13.77 -6.83 -3.52
CA ARG A 305 14.62 -7.29 -4.62
C ARG A 305 13.90 -7.29 -5.99
N GLY A 306 12.58 -7.20 -6.00
CA GLY A 306 11.78 -7.21 -7.22
C GLY A 306 11.74 -5.88 -7.96
N ARG A 307 11.33 -5.91 -9.23
CA ARG A 307 11.34 -4.72 -10.11
C ARG A 307 10.51 -3.54 -9.59
N PHE A 308 9.37 -3.81 -8.94
CA PHE A 308 8.44 -2.77 -8.49
C PHE A 308 8.71 -2.25 -7.09
N PHE A 309 9.52 -2.97 -6.33
CA PHE A 309 9.86 -2.62 -4.94
C PHE A 309 11.37 -2.78 -4.67
N GLY A 310 12.19 -2.61 -5.71
CA GLY A 310 13.65 -2.66 -5.63
C GLY A 310 14.24 -1.45 -4.89
N ALA A 311 15.57 -1.36 -4.83
CA ALA A 311 16.24 -0.24 -4.16
C ALA A 311 15.80 1.13 -4.73
N VAL A 312 15.86 1.31 -6.05
CA VAL A 312 15.53 2.60 -6.70
C VAL A 312 14.08 3.03 -6.48
N PRO A 313 13.04 2.21 -6.76
CA PRO A 313 11.66 2.59 -6.46
C PRO A 313 11.43 2.92 -4.98
N ARG A 314 12.01 2.13 -4.07
CA ARG A 314 11.88 2.38 -2.63
C ARG A 314 12.55 3.68 -2.19
N ALA A 315 13.75 3.97 -2.68
CA ALA A 315 14.43 5.22 -2.40
C ALA A 315 13.64 6.42 -2.95
N GLN A 316 13.05 6.28 -4.14
CA GLN A 316 12.21 7.32 -4.73
C GLN A 316 10.93 7.56 -3.92
N ALA A 317 10.25 6.50 -3.48
CA ALA A 317 9.07 6.59 -2.62
C ALA A 317 9.40 7.17 -1.23
N GLY A 318 10.49 6.71 -0.62
CA GLY A 318 10.97 7.23 0.67
C GLY A 318 11.36 8.70 0.60
N TRP A 319 12.01 9.12 -0.49
CA TRP A 319 12.30 10.54 -0.73
C TRP A 319 11.02 11.36 -0.92
N ALA A 320 10.04 10.86 -1.69
CA ALA A 320 8.76 11.54 -1.90
C ALA A 320 8.00 11.75 -0.57
N LEU A 321 8.13 10.80 0.36
CA LEU A 321 7.54 10.84 1.69
C LEU A 321 8.39 11.59 2.73
N GLY A 322 9.50 12.23 2.34
CA GLY A 322 10.37 12.97 3.27
C GLY A 322 11.12 12.09 4.27
N LEU A 323 11.31 10.80 3.96
CA LEU A 323 12.03 9.84 4.81
C LEU A 323 13.53 9.78 4.49
N LEU A 324 13.93 10.27 3.32
CA LEU A 324 15.30 10.18 2.80
C LEU A 324 15.75 11.53 2.25
N ASN A 325 16.98 11.93 2.54
CA ASN A 325 17.63 13.09 1.95
C ASN A 325 18.58 12.66 0.82
N ARG A 326 18.55 13.35 -0.31
CA ARG A 326 19.54 13.16 -1.39
C ARG A 326 20.84 13.85 -1.01
N GLY A 327 21.95 13.11 -1.05
CA GLY A 327 23.29 13.66 -0.77
C GLY A 327 23.79 13.47 0.66
N GLY A 328 23.37 12.40 1.34
CA GLY A 328 23.84 12.07 2.69
C GLY A 328 25.36 11.88 2.78
N THR A 329 26.10 12.94 3.05
CA THR A 329 27.20 12.80 4.03
C THR A 329 26.55 12.52 5.37
N PRO A 330 26.94 11.45 6.09
CA PRO A 330 26.52 11.29 7.48
C PRO A 330 27.00 12.53 8.22
N GLU A 331 26.11 13.24 8.91
CA GLU A 331 26.59 14.18 9.92
C GLU A 331 27.36 13.34 10.96
N PRO A 332 28.62 13.69 11.27
CA PRO A 332 29.33 13.02 12.33
C PRO A 332 28.54 13.27 13.61
N THR A 333 28.03 12.19 14.21
CA THR A 333 27.44 12.22 15.54
C THR A 333 28.49 12.82 16.48
N ASN A 334 28.23 14.03 16.98
CA ASN A 334 29.04 14.66 18.02
C ASN A 334 28.89 13.85 19.32
N ASN A 335 29.66 12.77 19.43
CA ASN A 335 29.90 12.03 20.65
C ASN A 335 31.41 11.92 20.89
N GLU A 336 32.10 13.06 20.87
CA GLU A 336 33.33 13.27 21.63
C GLU A 336 33.40 14.75 22.05
N LYS A 337 32.86 15.05 23.23
CA LYS A 337 33.44 15.94 24.26
C LYS A 337 32.58 15.97 25.53
#